data_AF-A0A9J6RLG9-F1
#
_entry.id   AF-A0A9J6RLG9-F1
#
_cell.length_a   1.000
_cell.length_b   1.000
_cell.length_c   1.000
_cell.angle_alpha   90.00
_cell.angle_beta   90.00
_cell.angle_gamma   90.00
#
_symmetry.space_group_name_H-M   'P 1'
#
loop_
_entity.id
_entity.type
_entity.pdbx_description
1 polymer ?
#
loop_
_entity_poly.entity_id
_entity_poly.type
_entity_poly.pdbx_seq_one_letter_code
_entity_poly.pdbx_strand_id
1 'polypeptide(L)'
;MEITPITQQLFSTLWYLIPLAITAGILQSPWFKGLFGELQINLLLKLFLSKNKYHLFNNVTLASEDGSTQIDHLLISKYGVFVIETKNMKGWIFGSAYKKTMDSENI
;
A
#
# COMPACT_ATOMS: atom_id res chain seq x y z
N MET A 1 -17.44 20.68 -47.26
CA MET A 1 -17.84 19.95 -46.04
C MET A 1 -16.99 20.53 -44.92
N GLU A 2 -17.60 21.18 -43.93
CA GLU A 2 -16.91 21.84 -42.81
C GLU A 2 -16.41 20.78 -41.81
N ILE A 3 -15.26 20.15 -42.10
CA ILE A 3 -14.70 19.06 -41.27
C ILE A 3 -13.91 19.61 -40.07
N THR A 4 -13.64 20.91 -40.08
CA THR A 4 -12.82 21.67 -39.13
C THR A 4 -13.42 21.73 -37.71
N PRO A 5 -14.73 21.98 -37.52
CA PRO A 5 -15.32 22.03 -36.18
C PRO A 5 -15.36 20.66 -35.49
N ILE A 6 -15.68 19.61 -36.26
CA ILE A 6 -15.75 18.23 -35.77
C ILE A 6 -14.35 17.75 -35.35
N THR A 7 -13.33 18.03 -36.15
CA THR A 7 -11.94 17.64 -35.83
C THR A 7 -11.40 18.38 -34.60
N GLN A 8 -11.71 19.65 -34.43
CA GLN A 8 -11.35 20.43 -33.23
C GLN A 8 -12.05 19.90 -31.96
N GLN A 9 -13.34 19.55 -32.05
CA GLN A 9 -14.10 19.00 -30.93
C GLN A 9 -13.59 17.59 -30.53
N LEU A 10 -13.23 16.77 -31.50
CA LEU A 10 -12.62 15.47 -31.24
C LEU A 10 -11.26 15.64 -30.55
N PHE A 11 -10.42 16.55 -31.05
CA PHE A 11 -9.11 16.83 -30.45
C PHE A 11 -9.23 17.32 -28.99
N SER A 12 -10.15 18.24 -28.70
CA SER A 12 -10.35 18.73 -27.33
C SER A 12 -10.83 17.64 -26.37
N THR A 13 -11.67 16.72 -26.86
CA THR A 13 -12.16 15.58 -26.07
C THR A 13 -11.03 14.58 -25.79
N LEU A 14 -10.21 14.27 -26.79
CA LEU A 14 -9.09 13.32 -26.66
C LEU A 14 -8.00 13.83 -25.70
N TRP A 15 -7.84 15.15 -25.56
CA TRP A 15 -6.87 15.74 -24.62
C TRP A 15 -7.10 15.29 -23.16
N TYR A 16 -8.35 15.03 -22.76
CA TYR A 16 -8.67 14.53 -21.42
C TYR A 16 -8.20 13.09 -21.16
N LEU A 17 -7.87 12.32 -22.20
CA LEU A 17 -7.34 10.97 -22.03
C LEU A 17 -5.93 10.97 -21.44
N ILE A 18 -5.14 12.03 -21.65
CA ILE A 18 -3.78 12.15 -21.12
C ILE A 18 -3.78 12.19 -19.58
N PRO A 19 -4.46 13.13 -18.90
CA PRO A 19 -4.52 13.13 -17.44
C PRO A 19 -5.23 11.89 -16.89
N LEU A 20 -6.22 11.33 -17.61
CA LEU A 20 -6.86 10.08 -17.21
C LEU A 20 -5.87 8.90 -17.23
N ALA A 21 -5.03 8.79 -18.25
CA ALA A 21 -4.01 7.74 -18.33
C ALA A 21 -2.93 7.92 -17.25
N ILE A 22 -2.50 9.15 -16.98
CA ILE A 22 -1.54 9.45 -15.90
C ILE A 22 -2.12 9.05 -14.53
N THR A 23 -3.36 9.46 -14.25
CA THR A 23 -4.02 9.10 -12.98
C THR A 23 -4.20 7.60 -12.85
N ALA A 24 -4.63 6.91 -13.91
CA ALA A 24 -4.71 5.44 -13.93
C ALA A 24 -3.34 4.77 -13.68
N GLY A 25 -2.27 5.31 -14.26
CA GLY A 25 -0.90 4.82 -14.03
C GLY A 25 -0.46 4.98 -12.57
N ILE A 26 -0.74 6.13 -11.95
CA ILE A 26 -0.45 6.37 -10.53
C ILE A 26 -1.23 5.39 -9.64
N LEU A 27 -2.52 5.22 -9.89
CA LEU A 27 -3.39 4.30 -9.13
C LEU A 27 -2.94 2.83 -9.22
N GLN A 28 -2.33 2.44 -10.35
CA GLN A 28 -1.83 1.07 -10.54
C GLN A 28 -0.40 0.86 -10.04
N SER A 29 0.30 1.94 -9.67
CA SER A 29 1.69 1.88 -9.22
C SER A 29 1.86 1.03 -7.96
N PRO A 30 2.99 0.31 -7.80
CA PRO A 30 3.28 -0.45 -6.58
C PRO A 30 3.26 0.41 -5.32
N TRP A 31 3.71 1.66 -5.42
CA TRP A 31 3.69 2.62 -4.32
C TRP A 31 2.27 2.93 -3.85
N PHE A 32 1.34 3.24 -4.77
CA PHE A 32 -0.05 3.53 -4.42
C PHE A 32 -0.74 2.31 -3.81
N LYS A 33 -0.47 1.11 -4.35
CA LYS A 33 -0.95 -0.15 -3.78
C LYS A 33 -0.44 -0.36 -2.36
N GLY A 34 0.85 -0.14 -2.10
CA GLY A 34 1.44 -0.22 -0.76
C GLY A 34 0.72 0.70 0.23
N LEU A 35 0.60 1.99 -0.12
CA LEU A 35 -0.09 2.99 0.70
C LEU A 35 -1.55 2.57 1.00
N PHE A 36 -2.27 2.10 -0.02
CA PHE A 36 -3.65 1.68 0.16
C PHE A 36 -3.78 0.46 1.09
N GLY A 37 -2.87 -0.50 0.99
CA GLY A 37 -2.83 -1.67 1.87
C GLY A 37 -2.61 -1.29 3.33
N GLU A 38 -1.60 -0.44 3.61
CA GLU A 38 -1.31 0.05 4.96
C GLU A 38 -2.51 0.81 5.56
N LEU A 39 -3.16 1.65 4.75
CA LEU A 39 -4.36 2.39 5.18
C LEU A 39 -5.51 1.44 5.53
N GLN A 40 -5.73 0.40 4.74
CA GLN A 40 -6.77 -0.61 5.02
C GLN A 40 -6.51 -1.33 6.34
N ILE A 41 -5.29 -1.82 6.56
CA ILE A 41 -4.93 -2.53 7.80
C ILE A 41 -5.05 -1.61 9.01
N ASN A 42 -4.57 -0.36 8.93
CA ASN A 42 -4.70 0.63 10.00
C ASN A 42 -6.17 0.87 10.36
N LEU A 43 -7.06 1.01 9.36
CA LEU A 43 -8.48 1.18 9.59
C LEU A 43 -9.10 -0.04 10.26
N LEU A 44 -8.80 -1.25 9.79
CA LEU A 44 -9.30 -2.49 10.36
C LEU A 44 -8.84 -2.64 11.82
N LEU A 45 -7.56 -2.44 12.11
CA LEU A 45 -7.02 -2.51 13.47
C LEU A 45 -7.70 -1.50 14.40
N LYS A 46 -7.94 -0.26 13.94
CA LYS A 46 -8.65 0.76 14.72
C LYS A 46 -10.13 0.45 14.97
N LEU A 47 -10.79 -0.21 14.02
CA LEU A 47 -12.20 -0.56 14.12
C LEU A 47 -12.44 -1.78 15.03
N PHE A 48 -11.58 -2.80 14.90
CA PHE A 48 -11.77 -4.08 15.60
C PHE A 48 -11.06 -4.16 16.96
N LEU A 49 -10.04 -3.35 17.22
CA LEU A 49 -9.28 -3.40 18.47
C LEU A 49 -9.66 -2.23 19.39
N SER A 50 -10.04 -2.57 20.63
CA SER A 50 -10.35 -1.58 21.66
C SER A 50 -9.10 -0.80 22.06
N LYS A 51 -9.16 0.53 21.94
CA LYS A 51 -8.09 1.46 22.33
C LYS A 51 -7.67 1.36 23.81
N ASN A 52 -8.52 0.82 24.67
CA ASN A 52 -8.23 0.64 26.10
C ASN A 52 -7.36 -0.59 26.38
N LYS A 53 -7.29 -1.54 25.43
CA LYS A 53 -6.52 -2.79 25.57
C LYS A 53 -5.35 -2.85 24.60
N TYR A 54 -5.45 -2.15 23.48
CA TYR A 54 -4.51 -2.20 22.38
C TYR A 54 -4.05 -0.79 22.00
N HIS A 55 -2.74 -0.61 21.95
CA HIS A 55 -2.09 0.62 21.52
C HIS A 55 -1.45 0.36 20.16
N LEU A 56 -1.95 1.05 19.13
CA LEU A 56 -1.48 0.93 17.75
C LEU A 56 -0.54 2.09 17.42
N PHE A 57 0.68 1.78 17.01
CA PHE A 57 1.65 2.70 16.44
C PHE A 57 1.88 2.32 14.98
N ASN A 58 1.82 3.30 14.08
CA ASN A 58 2.00 3.05 12.64
C ASN A 58 3.30 3.72 12.16
N ASN A 59 3.95 3.12 11.17
CA ASN A 59 5.15 3.64 10.50
C ASN A 59 6.27 3.99 11.48
N VAL A 60 6.56 3.06 12.39
CA VAL A 60 7.61 3.21 13.39
C VAL A 60 8.96 2.95 12.72
N THR A 61 9.84 3.94 12.70
CA THR A 61 11.21 3.78 12.21
C THR A 61 12.15 3.58 13.40
N LEU A 62 12.85 2.46 13.41
CA LEU A 62 13.84 2.12 14.44
C LEU A 62 15.24 2.24 13.86
N ALA A 63 16.13 2.89 14.59
CA ALA A 63 17.55 2.90 14.27
C ALA A 63 18.19 1.58 14.76
N SER A 64 19.09 1.04 13.96
CA SER A 64 19.92 -0.12 14.21
C SER A 64 21.36 0.19 13.81
N GLU A 65 22.32 -0.62 14.26
CA GLU A 65 23.74 -0.45 13.95
C GLU A 65 24.01 -0.49 12.44
N ASP A 66 23.23 -1.28 11.69
CA ASP A 66 23.37 -1.45 10.24
C ASP A 66 22.45 -0.54 9.40
N GLY A 67 21.68 0.38 10.03
CA GLY A 67 20.76 1.28 9.34
C GLY A 67 19.41 1.45 10.05
N SER A 68 18.37 1.84 9.33
CA SER A 68 17.01 1.97 9.90
C SER A 68 16.09 0.88 9.37
N THR A 69 15.23 0.34 10.24
CA THR A 69 14.12 -0.53 9.84
C THR A 69 12.79 0.17 10.09
N GLN A 70 11.87 0.05 9.14
CA GLN A 70 10.50 0.51 9.30
C GLN A 70 9.61 -0.66 9.70
N ILE A 71 8.69 -0.41 10.63
CA ILE A 71 7.61 -1.31 11.03
C ILE A 71 6.30 -0.63 10.63
N ASP A 72 5.52 -1.28 9.78
CA ASP A 72 4.24 -0.73 9.29
C ASP A 72 3.24 -0.53 10.43
N HIS A 73 3.02 -1.59 11.24
CA HIS A 73 2.15 -1.50 12.42
C HIS A 73 2.72 -2.25 13.62
N LEU A 74 2.85 -1.53 14.74
CA LEU A 74 3.23 -2.06 16.04
C LEU A 74 2.03 -2.00 16.98
N LEU A 75 1.57 -3.16 17.44
CA LEU A 75 0.44 -3.28 18.35
C LEU A 75 0.91 -3.76 19.72
N ILE A 76 0.68 -2.96 20.75
CA ILE A 76 1.08 -3.26 22.12
C ILE A 76 -0.18 -3.49 22.97
N SER A 77 -0.20 -4.59 23.72
CA SER A 77 -1.27 -4.92 24.65
C SER A 77 -0.75 -5.72 25.83
N LYS A 78 -1.60 -5.95 26.85
CA LYS A 78 -1.30 -6.87 27.95
C LYS A 78 -1.06 -8.32 27.52
N TYR A 79 -1.39 -8.67 26.28
CA TYR A 79 -1.22 -10.01 25.72
C TYR A 79 0.12 -10.15 24.96
N GLY A 80 0.83 -9.05 24.72
CA GLY A 80 2.10 -9.05 24.00
C GLY A 80 2.26 -7.87 23.05
N VAL A 81 3.37 -7.94 22.30
CA VAL A 81 3.75 -7.00 21.24
C VAL A 81 3.64 -7.72 19.90
N PHE A 82 2.85 -7.16 18.99
CA PHE A 82 2.66 -7.71 17.65
C PHE A 82 3.24 -6.74 16.63
N VAL A 83 4.12 -7.27 15.78
CA VAL A 83 4.68 -6.58 14.63
C VAL A 83 3.93 -7.08 13.41
N ILE A 84 3.26 -6.17 12.70
CA ILE A 84 2.44 -6.49 11.54
C ILE A 84 3.04 -5.75 10.34
N GLU A 85 3.45 -6.52 9.34
CA GLU A 85 3.97 -6.04 8.06
C GLU A 85 2.89 -6.19 6.99
N THR A 86 2.67 -5.15 6.19
CA THR A 86 1.62 -5.13 5.17
C THR A 86 2.24 -5.26 3.77
N LYS A 87 1.94 -6.37 3.08
CA LYS A 87 2.31 -6.55 1.67
C LYS A 87 1.06 -6.60 0.79
N ASN A 88 0.82 -5.54 0.02
CA ASN A 88 -0.27 -5.48 -0.94
C ASN A 88 0.15 -6.05 -2.31
N MET A 89 0.38 -7.37 -2.34
CA MET A 89 0.76 -8.13 -3.54
C MET A 89 -0.17 -9.33 -3.75
N LYS A 90 -0.27 -9.80 -5.00
CA LYS A 90 -0.94 -11.05 -5.34
C LYS A 90 0.12 -12.16 -5.39
N GLY A 91 -0.23 -13.35 -4.92
CA GLY A 91 0.68 -14.49 -4.92
C GLY A 91 0.75 -15.20 -3.58
N TRP A 92 1.71 -16.11 -3.47
CA TRP A 92 1.94 -16.89 -2.25
C TRP A 92 3.14 -16.33 -1.48
N ILE A 93 2.99 -16.24 -0.16
CA ILE A 93 4.08 -15.92 0.77
C ILE A 93 4.55 -17.24 1.37
N PHE A 94 5.82 -17.58 1.14
CA PHE A 94 6.45 -18.77 1.68
C PHE A 94 7.49 -18.38 2.73
N GLY A 95 7.46 -19.06 3.87
CA GLY A 95 8.47 -18.93 4.92
C GLY A 95 8.92 -20.31 5.35
N SER A 96 10.22 -20.47 5.62
CA SER A 96 10.74 -21.69 6.25
C SER A 96 11.44 -21.32 7.55
N ALA A 97 11.29 -22.16 8.59
CA ALA A 97 11.91 -21.92 9.89
C ALA A 97 13.45 -21.82 9.83
N TYR A 98 14.04 -22.36 8.77
CA TYR A 98 15.49 -22.44 8.57
C TYR A 98 16.04 -21.32 7.67
N LYS A 99 15.18 -20.46 7.13
CA LYS A 99 15.57 -19.38 6.21
C LYS A 99 15.16 -18.04 6.81
N LYS A 100 16.12 -17.11 6.87
CA LYS A 100 15.94 -15.78 7.46
C LYS A 100 14.98 -14.90 6.65
N THR A 101 14.86 -15.16 5.36
CA THR A 101 14.03 -14.38 4.42
C THR A 101 12.83 -15.19 3.94
N MET A 102 11.69 -14.50 3.86
CA MET A 102 10.47 -15.02 3.21
C MET A 102 10.63 -14.93 1.69
N ASP A 103 10.19 -15.97 1.00
CA ASP A 103 10.10 -15.99 -0.45
C ASP A 103 8.66 -15.64 -0.86
N SER A 104 8.50 -14.90 -1.95
CA SER A 104 7.18 -14.57 -2.50
C SER A 104 7.16 -14.87 -4.00
N GLU A 105 6.15 -15.60 -4.45
CA GLU A 105 5.95 -15.91 -5.87
C GLU A 105 4.79 -15.06 -6.41
N ASN A 106 5.06 -14.20 -7.40
CA ASN A 106 4.03 -13.37 -8.03
C ASN A 106 3.22 -14.23 -9.02
N ILE A 107 1.89 -14.24 -8.86
CA ILE A 107 0.93 -14.80 -9.82
C ILE A 107 0.38 -13.68 -10.70
#